data_AF-A0A968MVH6-F1
#
_entry.id   AF-A0A968MVH6-F1
#
_cell.length_a   1.000
_cell.length_b   1.000
_cell.length_c   1.000
_cell.angle_alpha   90.00
_cell.angle_beta   90.00
_cell.angle_gamma   90.00
#
_symmetry.space_group_name_H-M   'P 1'
#
loop_
_entity.id
_entity.type
_entity.pdbx_description
1 polymer ?
#
loop_
_entity_poly.entity_id
_entity_poly.type
_entity_poly.pdbx_seq_one_letter_code
_entity_poly.pdbx_strand_id
1 'polypeptide(L)'
;MNYHYIAFGLKIESEFEIPEFLISEGTPDVYIGVGEVPEKLPNPLFEGVRFQASPDHFLLHVDRIARYFAEGGHTITIQPYNGSSDSENQAVFIRIRIRSAYPSKRITSDAWKFPLY
;
A
#
# COMPACT_ATOMS: atom_id res chain seq x y z
N MET A 1 7.41 -18.08 7.14
CA MET A 1 6.41 -18.90 6.41
C MET A 1 5.61 -17.91 5.63
N ASN A 2 5.52 -18.06 4.31
CA ASN A 2 4.87 -17.06 3.45
C ASN A 2 3.45 -17.51 3.16
N TYR A 3 2.53 -16.55 3.12
CA TYR A 3 1.12 -16.75 2.87
C TYR A 3 0.79 -16.29 1.45
N HIS A 4 -0.01 -17.07 0.73
CA HIS A 4 -0.36 -16.78 -0.66
C HIS A 4 -1.85 -16.48 -0.79
N TYR A 5 -2.15 -15.36 -1.45
CA TYR A 5 -3.47 -14.79 -1.53
C TYR A 5 -3.81 -14.33 -2.94
N ILE A 6 -5.09 -14.09 -3.20
CA ILE A 6 -5.59 -13.37 -4.38
C ILE A 6 -6.51 -12.24 -3.94
N ALA A 7 -6.20 -11.03 -4.41
CA ALA A 7 -7.05 -9.86 -4.21
C ALA A 7 -6.99 -8.99 -5.47
N PHE A 8 -8.14 -8.46 -5.89
CA PHE A 8 -8.25 -7.61 -7.09
C PHE A 8 -7.69 -8.23 -8.38
N GLY A 9 -7.66 -9.57 -8.47
CA GLY A 9 -7.10 -10.30 -9.60
C GLY A 9 -5.57 -10.43 -9.60
N LEU A 10 -4.89 -9.93 -8.56
CA LEU A 10 -3.45 -10.07 -8.36
C LEU A 10 -3.17 -11.19 -7.36
N LYS A 11 -2.17 -12.02 -7.65
CA LYS A 11 -1.63 -12.99 -6.69
C LYS A 11 -0.64 -12.29 -5.78
N ILE A 12 -0.80 -12.48 -4.48
CA ILE A 12 -0.07 -11.77 -3.44
C ILE A 12 0.64 -12.79 -2.57
N GLU A 13 1.94 -12.61 -2.35
CA GLU A 13 2.70 -13.30 -1.31
C GLU A 13 2.87 -12.34 -0.13
N SER A 14 2.62 -12.81 1.09
CA SER A 14 2.72 -12.00 2.32
C SER A 14 3.54 -12.71 3.38
N GLU A 15 4.37 -11.98 4.12
CA GLU A 15 5.12 -12.51 5.27
C GLU A 15 4.25 -12.77 6.50
N PHE A 16 3.04 -12.23 6.54
CA PHE A 16 2.08 -12.38 7.63
C PHE A 16 0.68 -12.73 7.11
N GLU A 17 -0.13 -13.30 8.00
CA GLU A 17 -1.48 -13.73 7.66
C GLU A 17 -2.42 -12.52 7.45
N ILE A 18 -3.18 -12.53 6.37
CA ILE A 18 -4.21 -11.53 6.03
C ILE A 18 -5.56 -12.28 5.92
N PRO A 19 -6.34 -12.39 7.01
CA PRO A 19 -7.55 -13.20 7.06
C PRO A 19 -8.64 -12.78 6.07
N GLU A 20 -8.65 -11.50 5.65
CA GLU A 20 -9.64 -10.96 4.73
C GLU A 20 -9.37 -11.33 3.27
N PHE A 21 -8.19 -11.84 2.96
CA PHE A 21 -7.81 -12.22 1.60
C PHE A 21 -8.12 -13.69 1.33
N LEU A 22 -8.53 -13.97 0.09
CA LEU A 22 -8.75 -15.34 -0.36
C LEU A 22 -7.40 -16.01 -0.60
N ILE A 23 -7.22 -17.22 -0.08
CA ILE A 23 -6.02 -18.01 -0.32
C ILE A 23 -5.91 -18.33 -1.81
N SER A 24 -4.70 -18.25 -2.36
CA SER A 24 -4.41 -18.59 -3.75
C SER A 24 -3.09 -19.32 -3.85
N GLU A 25 -2.91 -20.07 -4.94
CA GLU A 25 -1.66 -20.77 -5.25
C GLU A 25 -1.03 -20.25 -6.56
N GLY A 26 0.26 -20.52 -6.72
CA GLY A 26 1.06 -20.18 -7.91
C GLY A 26 1.98 -18.98 -7.70
N THR A 27 2.55 -18.49 -8.80
CA THR A 27 3.52 -17.38 -8.78
C THR A 27 2.84 -16.08 -8.34
N PRO A 28 3.37 -15.38 -7.33
CA PRO A 28 2.83 -14.09 -6.91
C PRO A 28 3.19 -12.98 -7.91
N ASP A 29 2.24 -12.06 -8.10
CA ASP A 29 2.43 -10.81 -8.85
C ASP A 29 2.94 -9.70 -7.92
N VAL A 30 2.61 -9.78 -6.63
CA VAL A 30 2.94 -8.78 -5.61
C VAL A 30 3.49 -9.47 -4.36
N TYR A 31 4.54 -8.88 -3.77
CA TYR A 31 5.12 -9.30 -2.50
C TYR A 31 4.85 -8.26 -1.42
N ILE A 32 4.38 -8.70 -0.26
CA ILE A 32 4.13 -7.88 0.92
C ILE A 32 5.03 -8.37 2.06
N GLY A 33 5.88 -7.47 2.55
CA GLY A 33 6.80 -7.76 3.64
C GLY A 33 6.79 -6.69 4.71
N VAL A 34 7.32 -7.04 5.87
CA VAL A 34 7.55 -6.09 6.97
C VAL A 34 9.01 -5.66 6.95
N GLY A 35 9.28 -4.37 6.95
CA GLY A 35 10.64 -3.87 6.85
C GLY A 35 10.77 -2.38 7.10
N GLU A 36 11.98 -1.86 6.97
CA GLU A 36 12.23 -0.42 7.05
C GLU A 36 11.78 0.27 5.76
N VAL A 37 11.12 1.41 5.92
CA VAL A 37 10.57 2.20 4.82
C VAL A 37 11.19 3.60 4.86
N PRO A 38 11.59 4.18 3.72
CA PRO A 38 12.11 5.53 3.67
C PRO A 38 11.08 6.55 4.17
N GLU A 39 11.54 7.57 4.90
CA GLU A 39 10.65 8.63 5.40
C GLU A 39 10.13 9.55 4.28
N LYS A 40 10.88 9.64 3.17
CA LYS A 40 10.56 10.44 1.99
C LYS A 40 11.10 9.76 0.73
N LEU A 41 10.39 9.93 -0.38
CA LEU A 41 10.89 9.53 -1.69
C LEU A 41 11.93 10.55 -2.20
N PRO A 42 12.95 10.11 -2.93
CA PRO A 42 13.81 11.02 -3.67
C PRO A 42 13.01 11.62 -4.85
N ASN A 43 12.84 12.94 -4.86
CA ASN A 43 12.15 13.70 -5.92
C ASN A 43 10.72 13.21 -6.21
N PRO A 44 9.77 13.31 -5.25
CA PRO A 44 8.39 12.94 -5.49
C PRO A 44 7.78 13.80 -6.60
N LEU A 45 7.10 13.17 -7.56
CA LEU A 45 6.31 13.91 -8.57
C LEU A 45 5.04 14.50 -7.95
N PHE A 46 4.48 13.81 -6.95
CA PHE A 46 3.34 14.26 -6.18
C PHE A 46 3.63 14.12 -4.69
N GLU A 47 3.34 15.18 -3.93
CA GLU A 47 3.46 15.21 -2.47
C GLU A 47 2.15 15.74 -1.87
N GLY A 48 1.56 14.95 -1.00
CA GLY A 48 0.46 15.35 -0.13
C GLY A 48 0.86 15.22 1.33
N VAL A 49 -0.02 15.63 2.24
CA VAL A 49 0.25 15.69 3.69
C VAL A 49 0.74 14.35 4.27
N ARG A 50 0.28 13.23 3.70
CA ARG A 50 0.57 11.88 4.20
C ARG A 50 1.04 10.91 3.12
N PHE A 51 1.22 11.37 1.88
CA PHE A 51 1.63 10.48 0.80
C PHE A 51 2.60 11.18 -0.15
N GLN A 52 3.47 10.39 -0.76
CA GLN A 52 4.37 10.80 -1.83
C GLN A 52 4.30 9.77 -2.95
N ALA A 53 4.36 10.22 -4.19
CA ALA A 53 4.33 9.34 -5.35
C ALA A 53 5.32 9.79 -6.43
N SER A 54 5.98 8.81 -7.03
CA SER A 54 6.72 8.90 -8.29
C SER A 54 6.21 7.78 -9.21
N PRO A 55 6.69 7.67 -10.47
CA PRO A 55 6.16 6.68 -11.42
C PRO A 55 6.25 5.24 -10.91
N ASP A 56 7.32 4.92 -10.19
CA ASP A 56 7.63 3.56 -9.74
C ASP A 56 7.56 3.39 -8.22
N HIS A 57 7.30 4.47 -7.49
CA HIS A 57 7.33 4.47 -6.02
C HIS A 57 6.12 5.18 -5.44
N PHE A 58 5.56 4.58 -4.39
CA PHE A 58 4.47 5.18 -3.63
C PHE A 58 4.74 5.03 -2.14
N LEU A 59 4.76 6.13 -1.41
CA LEU A 59 4.97 6.16 0.02
C LEU A 59 3.72 6.73 0.69
N LEU A 60 3.16 6.01 1.66
CA LEU A 60 2.04 6.44 2.49
C LEU A 60 2.45 6.38 3.94
N HIS A 61 2.26 7.48 4.65
CA HIS A 61 2.49 7.58 6.08
C HIS A 61 1.16 7.72 6.81
N VAL A 62 0.86 6.75 7.68
CA VAL A 62 -0.29 6.82 8.56
C VAL A 62 0.21 7.02 9.98
N ASP A 63 0.00 8.23 10.49
CA ASP A 63 0.52 8.67 11.78
C ASP A 63 0.19 7.65 12.88
N ARG A 64 1.23 7.19 13.60
CA ARG A 64 1.14 6.24 14.73
C ARG A 64 0.61 4.84 14.38
N ILE A 65 0.43 4.52 13.10
CA ILE A 65 -0.01 3.20 12.65
C ILE A 65 1.13 2.52 11.91
N ALA A 66 1.43 2.96 10.69
CA ALA A 66 2.47 2.38 9.86
C ALA A 66 2.86 3.30 8.70
N ARG A 67 4.00 2.97 8.08
CA ARG A 67 4.38 3.48 6.76
C ARG A 67 4.29 2.34 5.75
N TYR A 68 3.76 2.66 4.58
CA TYR A 68 3.61 1.73 3.46
C TYR A 68 4.42 2.26 2.30
N PHE A 69 5.24 1.41 1.71
CA PHE A 69 6.07 1.74 0.57
C PHE A 69 5.86 0.72 -0.52
N ALA A 70 5.36 1.16 -1.66
CA ALA A 70 5.23 0.32 -2.84
C ALA A 70 6.30 0.70 -3.86
N GLU A 71 6.93 -0.31 -4.43
CA GLU A 71 8.05 -0.20 -5.37
C GLU A 71 7.83 -1.08 -6.60
N GLY A 72 8.12 -0.55 -7.78
CA GLY A 72 8.13 -1.29 -9.05
C GLY A 72 6.78 -1.93 -9.42
N GLY A 73 5.70 -1.55 -8.74
CA GLY A 73 4.36 -2.13 -8.92
C GLY A 73 4.17 -3.55 -8.40
N HIS A 74 5.19 -4.18 -7.81
CA HIS A 74 5.17 -5.58 -7.38
C HIS A 74 5.67 -5.81 -5.95
N THR A 75 6.25 -4.81 -5.29
CA THR A 75 6.73 -4.98 -3.90
C THR A 75 6.08 -3.95 -3.01
N ILE A 76 5.67 -4.37 -1.82
CA ILE A 76 5.09 -3.52 -0.79
C ILE A 76 5.77 -3.83 0.54
N THR A 77 6.44 -2.83 1.11
CA THR A 77 7.06 -2.90 2.43
C THR A 77 6.23 -2.11 3.43
N ILE A 78 5.96 -2.74 4.57
CA ILE A 78 5.20 -2.15 5.67
C ILE A 78 6.14 -1.96 6.84
N GLN A 79 6.30 -0.73 7.30
CA GLN A 79 6.99 -0.40 8.53
C GLN A 79 5.96 -0.06 9.61
N PRO A 80 5.62 -0.98 10.53
CA PRO A 80 4.71 -0.69 11.62
C PRO A 80 5.32 0.35 12.57
N TYR A 81 4.47 1.17 13.18
CA TYR A 81 4.89 2.09 14.23
C TYR A 81 5.08 1.32 15.54
N ASN A 82 6.14 1.64 16.30
CA ASN A 82 6.38 0.98 17.59
C ASN A 82 5.18 1.16 18.52
N GLY A 83 4.51 0.04 18.86
CA GLY A 83 3.31 0.01 19.70
C GLY A 83 1.97 -0.06 18.96
N SER A 84 1.96 -0.10 17.62
CA SER A 84 0.76 -0.43 16.84
C SER A 84 0.45 -1.93 16.93
N SER A 85 -0.83 -2.31 16.99
CA SER A 85 -1.21 -3.72 16.92
C SER A 85 -1.21 -4.23 15.47
N ASP A 86 -0.90 -5.51 15.25
CA ASP A 86 -0.88 -6.13 13.91
C ASP A 86 -2.22 -5.95 13.16
N SER A 87 -3.33 -5.92 13.90
CA SER A 87 -4.68 -5.72 13.39
C SER A 87 -4.91 -4.32 12.79
N GLU A 88 -4.28 -3.28 13.35
CA GLU A 88 -4.39 -1.91 12.82
C GLU A 88 -3.60 -1.74 11.51
N ASN A 89 -2.50 -2.49 11.37
CA ASN A 89 -1.65 -2.47 10.18
C ASN A 89 -2.32 -3.15 8.97
N GLN A 90 -3.15 -4.17 9.21
CA GLN A 90 -3.94 -4.89 8.20
C GLN A 90 -5.09 -4.05 7.63
N ALA A 91 -5.78 -3.29 8.48
CA ALA A 91 -6.99 -2.54 8.10
C ALA A 91 -6.73 -1.37 7.13
N VAL A 92 -5.55 -0.74 7.20
CA VAL A 92 -5.20 0.37 6.30
C VAL A 92 -4.96 -0.14 4.89
N PHE A 93 -4.32 -1.31 4.71
CA PHE A 93 -4.01 -1.86 3.39
C PHE A 93 -5.28 -2.13 2.56
N ILE A 94 -6.30 -2.71 3.19
CA ILE A 94 -7.63 -2.95 2.58
C ILE A 94 -8.36 -1.65 2.21
N ARG A 95 -8.06 -0.55 2.92
CA ARG A 95 -8.62 0.78 2.64
C ARG A 95 -7.81 1.59 1.62
N ILE A 96 -6.61 1.17 1.23
CA ILE A 96 -5.90 1.67 0.05
C ILE A 96 -6.61 1.11 -1.20
N ARG A 97 -7.86 1.54 -1.37
CA ARG A 97 -8.64 1.40 -2.58
C ARG A 97 -7.85 2.05 -3.70
N ILE A 98 -7.39 1.25 -4.66
CA ILE A 98 -7.58 1.55 -6.09
C ILE A 98 -7.24 3.02 -6.43
N ARG A 99 -5.99 3.44 -6.21
CA ARG A 99 -5.46 4.69 -6.81
C ARG A 99 -4.22 4.46 -7.68
N SER A 100 -3.58 3.30 -7.58
CA SER A 100 -2.43 2.94 -8.43
C SER A 100 -2.82 2.17 -9.71
N ALA A 101 -4.07 1.71 -9.83
CA ALA A 101 -4.50 0.88 -10.98
C ALA A 101 -4.89 1.68 -12.24
N TYR A 102 -4.81 3.02 -12.24
CA TYR A 102 -5.03 3.84 -13.44
C TYR A 102 -4.12 5.08 -13.48
N PRO A 103 -2.91 4.98 -14.05
CA PRO A 103 -2.13 6.16 -14.44
C PRO A 103 -2.61 6.78 -15.77
N SER A 104 -3.69 6.28 -16.39
CA SER A 104 -4.19 6.77 -17.68
C SER A 104 -5.69 7.05 -17.66
N LYS A 105 -6.06 8.24 -17.18
CA LYS A 105 -7.00 9.15 -17.87
C LYS A 105 -7.06 10.46 -17.08
N ARG A 106 -6.61 11.54 -17.74
CA ARG A 106 -6.82 12.97 -17.43
C ARG A 106 -7.52 13.24 -16.09
N ILE A 107 -6.73 13.63 -15.10
CA ILE A 107 -7.23 14.20 -13.86
C ILE A 107 -7.77 15.59 -14.20
N THR A 108 -9.08 15.71 -14.43
CA THR A 108 -9.78 17.00 -14.44
C THR A 108 -10.13 17.40 -13.00
N SER A 109 -10.10 18.70 -12.75
CA SER A 109 -10.06 19.43 -11.47
C SER A 109 -11.18 19.18 -10.44
N ASP A 110 -12.11 18.27 -10.66
CA ASP A 110 -13.37 18.18 -9.88
C ASP A 110 -13.45 17.00 -8.90
N ALA A 111 -12.40 16.18 -8.78
CA ALA A 111 -12.40 15.00 -7.91
C ALA A 111 -12.06 15.27 -6.43
N TRP A 112 -11.91 16.54 -6.01
CA TRP A 112 -11.40 16.91 -4.68
C TRP A 112 -12.47 17.45 -3.71
N LYS A 113 -13.67 16.87 -3.70
CA LYS A 113 -14.66 17.14 -2.63
C LYS A 113 -14.85 15.88 -1.78
N PHE A 114 -14.20 15.86 -0.62
CA PHE A 114 -14.52 14.93 0.46
C PHE A 114 -15.24 15.69 1.59
N PRO A 115 -16.38 15.20 2.09
CA PRO A 115 -16.90 15.64 3.37
C PRO A 115 -16.14 14.91 4.48
N LEU A 116 -15.52 15.69 5.37
CA LEU A 116 -15.00 15.20 6.65
C LEU A 116 -16.20 15.00 7.59
N TYR A 117 -16.44 13.77 8.02
CA TYR A 117 -17.22 13.47 9.23
C TYR A 117 -16.47 12.42 10.03
#